data_AF-A0R639-F1
#
_entry.id   AF-A0R639-F1
#
_cell.length_a   1.000
_cell.length_b   1.000
_cell.length_c   1.000
_cell.angle_alpha   90.00
_cell.angle_beta   90.00
_cell.angle_gamma   90.00
#
_symmetry.space_group_name_H-M   'P 1'
#
loop_
_entity.id
_entity.type
_entity.pdbx_description
1 polymer ?
#
loop_
_entity_poly.entity_id
_entity_poly.type
_entity_poly.pdbx_seq_one_letter_code
_entity_poly.pdbx_strand_id
1 'polypeptide(L)'
;MERMLEAPEHPDQLPDQRERKGRFWISLHAASTRRALLLTALGGLLIAGLITALPRSEGANNTLSAGAIALGPRGNETFNHVKDGDCLNWPGRNPDAARIVDCGENHRFEVAAAIDMRTFPGSEYGPSAPPPSMDRIKQISQEQCTPALKSYLGPKFDPNGKFTIGLLWSGEKAWKQSGERRMLCGLQLLGPGDTQLEFTGKVADIDQSKVWPAGTCLGIDPATNQPTDVPVDCAAPHAMEVTGAVNLAEKFPGPLPAEDDQDEFIKDACTKQTDAYLAPVQLRSTTLALSYSTISLPSWSAGSRQVSCSIGATLGNGGWSTLVNTAKGPLLINGQPPVAPPDIPAERLNLDPIPLPDVAETSSGSSSSSSSGSSSSSGSSGTSGSSSSSSSGSSGSSGSSGSADQHLPAQSTDTQQAPQSTDPAQQNTFNPPPPDAPAPPADQAAPAPAPAPAPAPEQAPPPPGPVDVPPPPGAPVPPPPGP
;
A
#
# COMPACT_ATOMS: atom_id res chain seq x y z
N MET A 1 56.91 14.25 -65.75
CA MET A 1 57.21 13.06 -64.93
C MET A 1 55.88 12.32 -64.79
N GLU A 2 55.50 11.43 -65.72
CA GLU A 2 56.11 10.09 -66.00
C GLU A 2 55.97 9.13 -64.82
N ARG A 3 55.60 7.85 -64.98
CA ARG A 3 55.03 7.08 -66.12
C ARG A 3 54.46 5.75 -65.53
N MET A 4 53.48 5.13 -66.20
CA MET A 4 53.35 3.68 -66.57
C MET A 4 53.94 2.57 -65.65
N LEU A 5 53.43 1.32 -65.52
CA LEU A 5 52.31 0.54 -66.08
C LEU A 5 52.16 -0.80 -65.29
N GLU A 6 51.17 -1.61 -65.65
CA GLU A 6 51.08 -3.09 -65.55
C GLU A 6 50.75 -3.86 -64.25
N ALA A 7 49.84 -4.85 -64.43
CA ALA A 7 49.53 -5.99 -63.56
C ALA A 7 50.09 -7.31 -64.18
N PRO A 8 50.08 -8.46 -63.47
CA PRO A 8 49.08 -9.54 -63.70
C PRO A 8 48.53 -10.15 -62.37
N GLU A 9 47.33 -10.73 -62.26
CA GLU A 9 46.77 -12.03 -62.78
C GLU A 9 47.32 -13.34 -62.14
N HIS A 10 46.51 -13.93 -61.23
CA HIS A 10 45.98 -15.34 -61.08
C HIS A 10 46.78 -16.59 -61.59
N PRO A 11 46.37 -17.85 -61.28
CA PRO A 11 46.25 -18.57 -59.99
C PRO A 11 47.04 -19.93 -59.96
N ASP A 12 46.63 -20.85 -59.07
CA ASP A 12 46.83 -22.32 -59.05
C ASP A 12 48.23 -22.92 -58.74
N GLN A 13 48.29 -23.77 -57.69
CA GLN A 13 48.40 -25.24 -57.81
C GLN A 13 48.73 -25.91 -56.45
N LEU A 14 47.86 -26.81 -55.99
CA LEU A 14 48.27 -27.99 -55.21
C LEU A 14 48.61 -29.11 -56.22
N PRO A 15 49.54 -30.03 -55.89
CA PRO A 15 49.02 -31.32 -55.41
C PRO A 15 49.86 -32.03 -54.32
N ASP A 16 49.13 -32.84 -53.54
CA ASP A 16 49.45 -34.18 -53.02
C ASP A 16 50.92 -34.66 -52.91
N GLN A 17 51.31 -35.15 -51.72
CA GLN A 17 51.72 -36.55 -51.52
C GLN A 17 52.02 -36.86 -50.03
N ARG A 18 51.17 -37.71 -49.46
CA ARG A 18 51.45 -38.91 -48.64
C ARG A 18 52.55 -38.93 -47.55
N GLU A 19 52.11 -39.53 -46.43
CA GLU A 19 52.84 -40.50 -45.58
C GLU A 19 53.81 -40.06 -44.48
N ARG A 20 53.22 -39.89 -43.29
CA ARG A 20 53.34 -40.87 -42.19
C ARG A 20 54.77 -41.19 -41.70
N LYS A 21 55.32 -40.33 -40.84
CA LYS A 21 56.12 -40.77 -39.69
C LYS A 21 55.87 -39.86 -38.50
N GLY A 22 55.35 -40.43 -37.42
CA GLY A 22 54.84 -39.66 -36.29
C GLY A 22 55.91 -39.29 -35.28
N ARG A 23 55.55 -38.34 -34.42
CA ARG A 23 55.84 -38.39 -32.99
C ARG A 23 54.66 -37.76 -32.25
N PHE A 24 53.96 -38.60 -31.47
CA PHE A 24 53.06 -38.12 -30.44
C PHE A 24 53.83 -37.19 -29.49
N TRP A 25 53.17 -36.10 -29.09
CA TRP A 25 53.05 -35.56 -27.72
C TRP A 25 52.86 -34.03 -27.77
N ILE A 26 51.98 -33.53 -26.89
CA ILE A 26 51.67 -32.10 -26.63
C ILE A 26 50.80 -31.38 -27.69
N SER A 27 49.47 -31.49 -27.55
CA SER A 27 48.50 -30.39 -27.85
C SER A 27 47.03 -30.68 -27.44
N LEU A 28 46.78 -31.15 -26.20
CA LEU A 28 45.40 -31.36 -25.69
C LEU A 28 44.90 -30.28 -24.71
N HIS A 29 45.73 -29.31 -24.31
CA HIS A 29 45.35 -28.26 -23.34
C HIS A 29 44.69 -27.00 -23.94
N ALA A 30 44.45 -26.96 -25.26
CA ALA A 30 43.90 -25.77 -25.93
C ALA A 30 42.36 -25.80 -26.16
N ALA A 31 41.71 -26.97 -26.01
CA ALA A 31 40.29 -27.14 -26.35
C ALA A 31 39.33 -27.08 -25.14
N SER A 32 39.77 -27.48 -23.95
CA SER A 32 38.93 -27.52 -22.74
C SER A 32 38.66 -26.13 -22.17
N THR A 33 39.67 -25.26 -22.13
CA THR A 33 39.56 -23.88 -21.61
C THR A 33 38.60 -23.02 -22.42
N ARG A 34 38.57 -23.16 -23.76
CA ARG A 34 37.57 -22.46 -24.61
C ARG A 34 36.14 -22.91 -24.36
N ARG A 35 35.90 -24.21 -24.09
CA ARG A 35 34.55 -24.70 -23.73
C ARG A 35 34.15 -24.29 -22.31
N ALA A 36 35.08 -24.31 -21.36
CA ALA A 36 34.84 -23.83 -20.00
C ALA A 36 34.47 -22.33 -19.98
N LEU A 37 35.20 -21.49 -20.72
CA LEU A 37 34.92 -20.05 -20.82
C LEU A 37 33.59 -19.73 -21.54
N LEU A 38 33.20 -20.51 -22.55
CA LEU A 38 31.89 -20.34 -23.18
C LEU A 38 30.74 -20.77 -22.25
N LEU A 39 30.92 -21.84 -21.48
CA LEU A 39 29.93 -22.30 -20.50
C LEU A 39 29.80 -21.35 -19.30
N THR A 40 30.88 -20.73 -18.83
CA THR A 40 30.78 -19.70 -17.79
C THR A 40 30.22 -18.38 -18.31
N ALA A 41 30.47 -18.01 -19.57
CA ALA A 41 29.83 -16.84 -20.19
C ALA A 41 28.31 -17.04 -20.38
N LEU A 42 27.88 -18.22 -20.86
CA LEU A 42 26.46 -18.59 -20.97
C LEU A 42 25.79 -18.74 -19.60
N GLY A 43 26.48 -19.31 -18.61
CA GLY A 43 26.00 -19.38 -17.22
C GLY A 43 25.84 -18.00 -16.59
N GLY A 44 26.81 -17.10 -16.80
CA GLY A 44 26.74 -15.71 -16.35
C GLY A 44 25.60 -14.92 -16.99
N LEU A 45 25.35 -15.12 -18.28
CA LEU A 45 24.22 -14.50 -18.99
C LEU A 45 22.86 -15.07 -18.54
N LEU A 46 22.77 -16.37 -18.24
CA LEU A 46 21.56 -16.98 -17.68
C LEU A 46 21.28 -16.51 -16.24
N ILE A 47 22.32 -16.36 -15.41
CA ILE A 47 22.17 -15.83 -14.04
C ILE A 47 21.81 -14.35 -14.08
N ALA A 48 22.46 -13.54 -14.92
CA ALA A 48 22.10 -12.13 -15.11
C ALA A 48 20.67 -11.96 -15.64
N GLY A 49 20.27 -12.76 -16.64
CA GLY A 49 18.91 -12.76 -17.18
C GLY A 49 17.85 -13.16 -16.16
N LEU A 50 18.15 -14.14 -15.30
CA LEU A 50 17.24 -14.57 -14.22
C LEU A 50 17.12 -13.51 -13.11
N ILE A 51 18.21 -12.80 -12.79
CA ILE A 51 18.20 -11.68 -11.83
C ILE A 51 17.40 -10.48 -12.36
N THR A 52 17.30 -10.29 -13.69
CA THR A 52 16.43 -9.26 -14.29
C THR A 52 14.97 -9.70 -14.51
N ALA A 53 14.67 -11.00 -14.44
CA ALA A 53 13.35 -11.56 -14.75
C ALA A 53 12.52 -11.95 -13.52
N LEU A 54 13.11 -11.90 -12.32
CA LEU A 54 12.40 -12.08 -11.06
C LEU A 54 12.25 -10.71 -10.38
N PRO A 55 11.02 -10.24 -10.09
CA PRO A 55 10.85 -9.09 -9.22
C PRO A 55 11.44 -9.45 -7.86
N ARG A 56 12.42 -8.65 -7.42
CA ARG A 56 12.98 -8.74 -6.08
C ARG A 56 11.84 -8.44 -5.10
N SER A 57 11.34 -9.46 -4.41
CA SER A 57 10.48 -9.29 -3.24
C SER A 57 11.34 -8.82 -2.07
N GLU A 58 11.82 -7.57 -2.16
CA GLU A 58 12.31 -6.85 -1.00
C GLU A 58 11.15 -6.61 -0.03
N GLY A 59 11.47 -6.48 1.26
CA GLY A 59 10.52 -6.54 2.38
C GLY A 59 9.34 -5.57 2.27
N ALA A 60 8.35 -5.77 3.14
CA ALA A 60 7.01 -5.18 3.14
C ALA A 60 6.96 -3.64 3.25
N ASN A 61 7.49 -2.97 2.24
CA ASN A 61 7.07 -1.65 1.84
C ASN A 61 5.65 -1.79 1.31
N ASN A 62 4.70 -0.99 1.83
CA ASN A 62 3.35 -0.89 1.28
C ASN A 62 3.44 -0.72 -0.24
N THR A 63 3.20 -1.81 -0.98
CA THR A 63 3.03 -1.72 -2.42
C THR A 63 1.88 -0.77 -2.64
N LEU A 64 2.06 0.19 -3.54
CA LEU A 64 1.09 1.25 -3.80
C LEU A 64 -0.21 0.65 -4.37
N SER A 65 -1.05 0.13 -3.47
CA SER A 65 -2.49 -0.06 -3.66
C SER A 65 -3.20 1.29 -3.54
N ALA A 66 -2.57 2.32 -4.11
CA ALA A 66 -3.26 3.48 -4.63
C ALA A 66 -4.15 2.93 -5.75
N GLY A 67 -5.40 2.63 -5.40
CA GLY A 67 -6.40 1.99 -6.26
C GLY A 67 -6.57 2.77 -7.55
N ALA A 68 -5.79 2.40 -8.56
CA ALA A 68 -5.66 3.09 -9.82
C ALA A 68 -6.90 2.82 -10.68
N ILE A 69 -8.00 3.52 -10.39
CA ILE A 69 -9.25 3.26 -11.08
C ILE A 69 -9.19 3.89 -12.47
N ALA A 70 -9.08 2.97 -13.44
CA ALA A 70 -9.37 3.13 -14.85
C ALA A 70 -10.85 3.50 -15.02
N LEU A 71 -11.20 4.74 -14.72
CA LEU A 71 -12.52 5.27 -14.99
C LEU A 71 -12.66 5.32 -16.54
N GLY A 72 -13.69 4.70 -17.11
CA GLY A 72 -13.95 4.54 -18.56
C GLY A 72 -14.19 5.78 -19.49
N PRO A 73 -14.92 5.60 -20.62
CA PRO A 73 -14.77 6.42 -21.85
C PRO A 73 -15.57 7.74 -21.96
N ARG A 74 -14.92 8.93 -21.91
CA ARG A 74 -15.58 10.22 -21.58
C ARG A 74 -15.34 11.45 -22.46
N GLY A 75 -15.13 11.28 -23.76
CA GLY A 75 -14.83 12.42 -24.63
C GLY A 75 -15.97 13.44 -24.71
N ASN A 76 -15.90 14.49 -23.90
CA ASN A 76 -16.72 15.70 -24.00
C ASN A 76 -15.82 16.93 -24.20
N GLU A 77 -16.41 18.09 -24.53
CA GLU A 77 -15.65 19.31 -24.78
C GLU A 77 -14.82 19.77 -23.57
N THR A 78 -15.30 19.51 -22.35
CA THR A 78 -14.64 19.86 -21.09
C THR A 78 -13.22 19.29 -21.01
N PHE A 79 -12.96 18.06 -21.46
CA PHE A 79 -11.63 17.44 -21.46
C PHE A 79 -10.58 18.23 -22.27
N ASN A 80 -11.00 19.04 -23.25
CA ASN A 80 -10.11 19.90 -24.02
C ASN A 80 -9.67 21.14 -23.24
N HIS A 81 -10.52 21.61 -22.32
CA HIS A 81 -10.34 22.86 -21.56
C HIS A 81 -9.76 22.66 -20.15
N VAL A 82 -9.85 21.44 -19.61
CA VAL A 82 -9.30 21.06 -18.30
C VAL A 82 -7.82 21.44 -18.16
N LYS A 83 -7.50 21.97 -16.99
CA LYS A 83 -6.17 22.35 -16.51
C LYS A 83 -5.84 21.63 -15.20
N ASP A 84 -4.56 21.63 -14.86
CA ASP A 84 -4.06 21.17 -13.57
C ASP A 84 -4.70 22.02 -12.47
N GLY A 85 -5.34 21.36 -11.51
CA GLY A 85 -6.15 21.96 -10.46
C GLY A 85 -7.64 22.18 -10.79
N ASP A 86 -8.13 21.87 -11.98
CA ASP A 86 -9.58 21.93 -12.21
C ASP A 86 -10.31 20.81 -11.45
N CYS A 87 -11.45 21.15 -10.85
CA CYS A 87 -12.30 20.22 -10.13
C CYS A 87 -13.48 19.79 -11.02
N LEU A 88 -13.72 18.48 -11.10
CA LEU A 88 -14.71 17.89 -12.00
C LEU A 88 -15.83 17.20 -11.22
N ASN A 89 -17.06 17.43 -11.65
CA ASN A 89 -18.23 16.70 -11.18
C ASN A 89 -19.11 16.26 -12.37
N TRP A 90 -19.91 15.22 -12.19
CA TRP A 90 -20.95 14.75 -13.13
C TRP A 90 -22.22 14.32 -12.37
N PRO A 91 -23.39 14.31 -13.02
CA PRO A 91 -24.62 13.76 -12.42
C PRO A 91 -24.51 12.24 -12.19
N GLY A 92 -24.98 11.80 -11.01
CA GLY A 92 -25.08 10.38 -10.65
C GLY A 92 -23.74 9.64 -10.71
N ARG A 93 -23.72 8.51 -11.40
CA ARG A 93 -22.53 7.68 -11.62
C ARG A 93 -21.99 7.75 -13.06
N ASN A 94 -22.44 8.69 -13.91
CA ASN A 94 -21.95 8.81 -15.28
C ASN A 94 -20.99 10.01 -15.51
N PRO A 95 -19.67 9.80 -15.34
CA PRO A 95 -18.64 10.78 -15.65
C PRO A 95 -18.48 11.22 -17.13
N ASP A 96 -19.24 10.69 -18.09
CA ASP A 96 -19.28 11.25 -19.47
C ASP A 96 -19.82 12.70 -19.49
N ALA A 97 -20.67 13.03 -18.52
CA ALA A 97 -21.22 14.37 -18.32
C ALA A 97 -20.41 15.20 -17.31
N ALA A 98 -19.09 14.98 -17.26
CA ALA A 98 -18.16 15.76 -16.44
C ALA A 98 -18.16 17.24 -16.85
N ARG A 99 -18.36 18.14 -15.87
CA ARG A 99 -18.18 19.58 -16.00
C ARG A 99 -17.12 20.06 -15.01
N ILE A 100 -16.38 21.11 -15.39
CA ILE A 100 -15.55 21.87 -14.44
C ILE A 100 -16.49 22.62 -13.50
N VAL A 101 -16.19 22.56 -12.21
CA VAL A 101 -16.90 23.24 -11.11
C VAL A 101 -15.85 23.89 -10.19
N ASP A 102 -16.29 24.81 -9.33
CA ASP A 102 -15.40 25.34 -8.30
C ASP A 102 -15.05 24.24 -7.28
N CYS A 103 -13.79 24.18 -6.83
CA CYS A 103 -13.37 23.15 -5.89
C CYS A 103 -14.03 23.26 -4.50
N GLY A 104 -14.56 24.44 -4.13
CA GLY A 104 -15.39 24.62 -2.95
C GLY A 104 -16.79 24.01 -3.07
N GLU A 105 -17.26 23.73 -4.30
CA GLU A 105 -18.50 22.99 -4.56
C GLU A 105 -18.25 21.47 -4.54
N ASN A 106 -19.35 20.71 -4.44
CA ASN A 106 -19.29 19.25 -4.52
C ASN A 106 -18.69 18.82 -5.86
N HIS A 107 -17.58 18.10 -5.79
CA HIS A 107 -16.92 17.50 -6.94
C HIS A 107 -16.38 16.11 -6.60
N ARG A 108 -16.00 15.35 -7.63
CA ARG A 108 -15.66 13.92 -7.51
C ARG A 108 -14.21 13.63 -7.89
N PHE A 109 -13.59 14.52 -8.66
CA PHE A 109 -12.23 14.35 -9.16
C PHE A 109 -11.53 15.71 -9.19
N GLU A 110 -10.34 15.80 -8.59
CA GLU A 110 -9.45 16.95 -8.76
C GLU A 110 -8.35 16.57 -9.75
N VAL A 111 -8.20 17.33 -10.84
CA VAL A 111 -7.21 17.07 -11.89
C VAL A 111 -5.83 17.51 -11.39
N ALA A 112 -4.86 16.60 -11.44
CA ALA A 112 -3.46 16.88 -11.12
C ALA A 112 -2.62 17.14 -12.39
N ALA A 113 -2.94 16.45 -13.50
CA ALA A 113 -2.29 16.67 -14.79
C ALA A 113 -3.15 16.23 -15.99
N ALA A 114 -3.11 16.99 -17.08
CA ALA A 114 -3.65 16.60 -18.39
C ALA A 114 -2.53 16.08 -19.33
N ILE A 115 -2.34 14.76 -19.37
CA ILE A 115 -1.24 14.11 -20.11
C ILE A 115 -1.66 13.80 -21.55
N ASP A 116 -0.95 14.34 -22.55
CA ASP A 116 -1.12 13.96 -23.95
C ASP A 116 -0.26 12.75 -24.29
N MET A 117 -0.88 11.57 -24.41
CA MET A 117 -0.15 10.32 -24.64
C MET A 117 0.56 10.26 -26.01
N ARG A 118 0.28 11.18 -26.95
CA ARG A 118 1.01 11.29 -28.24
C ARG A 118 2.44 11.80 -28.08
N THR A 119 2.78 12.37 -26.93
CA THR A 119 4.13 12.86 -26.62
C THR A 119 5.12 11.74 -26.32
N PHE A 120 4.62 10.54 -25.97
CA PHE A 120 5.47 9.38 -25.73
C PHE A 120 5.90 8.72 -27.05
N PRO A 121 7.17 8.33 -27.18
CA PRO A 121 7.68 7.71 -28.41
C PRO A 121 7.12 6.29 -28.60
N GLY A 122 6.87 5.90 -29.84
CA GLY A 122 6.43 4.55 -30.22
C GLY A 122 5.07 4.55 -30.92
N SER A 123 4.53 3.35 -31.15
CA SER A 123 3.24 3.15 -31.84
C SER A 123 2.05 2.99 -30.89
N GLU A 124 2.27 2.82 -29.57
CA GLU A 124 1.23 2.51 -28.58
C GLU A 124 0.08 3.54 -28.56
N TYR A 125 0.40 4.81 -28.78
CA TYR A 125 -0.56 5.92 -28.76
C TYR A 125 -0.69 6.61 -30.13
N GLY A 126 -0.15 6.00 -31.19
CA GLY A 126 -0.18 6.54 -32.54
C GLY A 126 -1.59 6.68 -33.13
N PRO A 127 -1.75 7.36 -34.29
CA PRO A 127 -3.06 7.65 -34.87
C PRO A 127 -3.91 6.40 -35.14
N SER A 128 -3.28 5.29 -35.55
CA SER A 128 -3.91 3.99 -35.82
C SER A 128 -3.88 3.00 -34.64
N ALA A 129 -3.42 3.43 -33.46
CA ALA A 129 -3.33 2.54 -32.30
C ALA A 129 -4.72 2.10 -31.82
N PRO A 130 -4.91 0.82 -31.43
CA PRO A 130 -6.12 0.39 -30.74
C PRO A 130 -6.26 1.11 -29.40
N PRO A 131 -7.47 1.26 -28.85
CA PRO A 131 -7.63 1.72 -27.48
C PRO A 131 -6.94 0.75 -26.50
N PRO A 132 -6.37 1.26 -25.39
CA PRO A 132 -5.77 0.43 -24.35
C PRO A 132 -6.82 -0.46 -23.68
N SER A 133 -6.40 -1.66 -23.24
CA SER A 133 -7.20 -2.53 -22.38
C SER A 133 -7.34 -1.94 -20.96
N MET A 134 -8.29 -2.43 -20.18
CA MET A 134 -8.48 -1.99 -18.79
C MET A 134 -7.23 -2.19 -17.94
N ASP A 135 -6.53 -3.31 -18.09
CA ASP A 135 -5.29 -3.57 -17.36
C ASP A 135 -4.14 -2.67 -17.84
N ARG A 136 -4.12 -2.30 -19.13
CA ARG A 136 -3.16 -1.30 -19.60
C ARG A 136 -3.49 0.10 -19.07
N ILE A 137 -4.76 0.49 -18.92
CA ILE A 137 -5.11 1.76 -18.25
C ILE A 137 -4.64 1.75 -16.78
N LYS A 138 -4.77 0.63 -16.05
CA LYS A 138 -4.24 0.51 -14.67
C LYS A 138 -2.73 0.75 -14.64
N GLN A 139 -1.97 0.12 -15.56
CA GLN A 139 -0.54 0.38 -15.70
C GLN A 139 -0.24 1.85 -16.07
N ILE A 140 -0.94 2.43 -17.05
CA ILE A 140 -0.76 3.85 -17.43
C ILE A 140 -1.01 4.78 -16.23
N SER A 141 -2.00 4.48 -15.39
CA SER A 141 -2.25 5.26 -14.17
C SER A 141 -1.08 5.13 -13.16
N GLN A 142 -0.54 3.92 -12.97
CA GLN A 142 0.65 3.71 -12.14
C GLN A 142 1.89 4.42 -12.70
N GLU A 143 2.16 4.27 -14.00
CA GLU A 143 3.32 4.81 -14.72
C GLU A 143 3.29 6.35 -14.83
N GLN A 144 2.14 6.92 -15.17
CA GLN A 144 2.00 8.32 -15.57
C GLN A 144 1.30 9.19 -14.52
N CYS A 145 0.26 8.68 -13.85
CA CYS A 145 -0.46 9.48 -12.86
C CYS A 145 0.29 9.56 -11.53
N THR A 146 0.93 8.49 -11.05
CA THR A 146 1.73 8.54 -9.81
C THR A 146 2.79 9.66 -9.79
N PRO A 147 3.68 9.81 -10.80
CA PRO A 147 4.64 10.91 -10.80
C PRO A 147 3.98 12.29 -11.00
N ALA A 148 2.91 12.37 -11.79
CA ALA A 148 2.18 13.62 -12.00
C ALA A 148 1.54 14.14 -10.69
N LEU A 149 0.86 13.28 -9.93
CA LEU A 149 0.25 13.64 -8.64
C LEU A 149 1.31 14.01 -7.59
N LYS A 150 2.45 13.30 -7.56
CA LYS A 150 3.59 13.67 -6.71
C LYS A 150 4.14 15.05 -7.06
N SER A 151 4.19 15.41 -8.34
CA SER A 151 4.60 16.75 -8.77
C SER A 151 3.55 17.82 -8.45
N TYR A 152 2.26 17.49 -8.54
CA TYR A 152 1.15 18.42 -8.29
C TYR A 152 0.99 18.75 -6.81
N LEU A 153 0.93 17.74 -5.93
CA LEU A 153 0.78 17.93 -4.49
C LEU A 153 2.12 18.22 -3.78
N GLY A 154 3.25 17.76 -4.31
CA GLY A 154 4.56 17.93 -3.67
C GLY A 154 4.56 17.36 -2.23
N PRO A 155 4.93 18.15 -1.20
CA PRO A 155 4.85 17.74 0.20
C PRO A 155 3.44 17.36 0.70
N LYS A 156 2.39 17.69 -0.07
CA LYS A 156 0.99 17.35 0.22
C LYS A 156 0.56 15.97 -0.29
N PHE A 157 1.43 15.24 -0.98
CA PHE A 157 1.14 13.89 -1.45
C PHE A 157 1.25 12.87 -0.29
N ASP A 158 0.12 12.38 0.23
CA ASP A 158 0.09 11.25 1.17
C ASP A 158 -0.11 9.92 0.40
N PRO A 159 0.90 9.04 0.30
CA PRO A 159 0.72 7.71 -0.30
C PRO A 159 -0.23 6.81 0.49
N ASN A 160 -0.48 7.12 1.76
CA ASN A 160 -1.42 6.39 2.63
C ASN A 160 -2.73 7.16 2.85
N GLY A 161 -2.94 8.26 2.13
CA GLY A 161 -4.11 9.14 2.29
C GLY A 161 -5.43 8.50 1.86
N LYS A 162 -6.54 9.12 2.26
CA LYS A 162 -7.90 8.70 1.88
C LYS A 162 -8.26 8.95 0.40
N PHE A 163 -7.52 9.81 -0.28
CA PHE A 163 -7.69 10.04 -1.71
C PHE A 163 -6.87 9.05 -2.52
N THR A 164 -7.49 8.46 -3.54
CA THR A 164 -6.85 7.51 -4.47
C THR A 164 -6.49 8.18 -5.79
N ILE A 165 -5.55 7.57 -6.49
CA ILE A 165 -5.13 8.00 -7.84
C ILE A 165 -6.17 7.51 -8.85
N GLY A 166 -6.79 8.42 -9.58
CA GLY A 166 -7.73 8.11 -10.65
C GLY A 166 -7.21 8.57 -12.02
N LEU A 167 -7.67 7.90 -13.07
CA LEU A 167 -7.40 8.25 -14.46
C LEU A 167 -8.74 8.36 -15.22
N LEU A 168 -9.04 9.54 -15.74
CA LEU A 168 -10.14 9.76 -16.68
C LEU A 168 -9.61 9.81 -18.11
N TRP A 169 -10.29 9.20 -19.07
CA TRP A 169 -9.91 9.27 -20.48
C TRP A 169 -11.09 9.34 -21.41
N SER A 170 -10.89 9.94 -22.59
CA SER A 170 -11.98 10.19 -23.55
C SER A 170 -12.56 8.94 -24.21
N GLY A 171 -11.89 7.78 -24.05
CA GLY A 171 -12.48 6.48 -24.34
C GLY A 171 -12.40 5.98 -25.77
N GLU A 172 -12.80 4.72 -25.96
CA GLU A 172 -12.69 4.04 -27.26
C GLU A 172 -13.27 4.82 -28.44
N LYS A 173 -14.44 5.46 -28.26
CA LYS A 173 -15.09 6.20 -29.35
C LYS A 173 -14.27 7.42 -29.77
N ALA A 174 -13.88 8.27 -28.82
CA ALA A 174 -13.04 9.44 -29.10
C ALA A 174 -11.63 9.03 -29.57
N TRP A 175 -11.10 7.93 -29.03
CA TRP A 175 -9.82 7.35 -29.43
C TRP A 175 -9.81 6.92 -30.90
N LYS A 176 -10.85 6.19 -31.34
CA LYS A 176 -11.00 5.66 -32.70
C LYS A 176 -11.44 6.72 -33.70
N GLN A 177 -12.32 7.65 -33.31
CA GLN A 177 -12.99 8.58 -34.25
C GLN A 177 -12.35 9.99 -34.27
N SER A 178 -11.88 10.48 -33.12
CA SER A 178 -11.32 11.84 -32.98
C SER A 178 -9.80 11.84 -32.86
N GLY A 179 -9.16 10.66 -32.79
CA GLY A 179 -7.72 10.55 -32.51
C GLY A 179 -7.34 11.04 -31.11
N GLU A 180 -8.29 11.02 -30.16
CA GLU A 180 -8.07 11.51 -28.82
C GLU A 180 -7.15 10.57 -28.02
N ARG A 181 -6.20 11.15 -27.30
CA ARG A 181 -5.12 10.47 -26.57
C ARG A 181 -4.81 11.14 -25.22
N ARG A 182 -5.55 12.18 -24.83
CA ARG A 182 -5.41 12.83 -23.53
C ARG A 182 -5.95 11.94 -22.41
N MET A 183 -5.13 11.76 -21.38
CA MET A 183 -5.49 11.15 -20.09
C MET A 183 -5.47 12.26 -19.03
N LEU A 184 -6.52 12.36 -18.21
CA LEU A 184 -6.52 13.23 -17.04
C LEU A 184 -6.16 12.39 -15.82
N CYS A 185 -4.99 12.68 -15.24
CA CYS A 185 -4.55 12.12 -13.97
C CYS A 185 -5.05 13.01 -12.84
N GLY A 186 -5.55 12.42 -11.77
CA GLY A 186 -6.11 13.19 -10.65
C GLY A 186 -6.45 12.36 -9.43
N LEU A 187 -7.08 13.01 -8.47
CA LEU A 187 -7.38 12.50 -7.14
C LEU A 187 -8.88 12.34 -6.94
N GLN A 188 -9.28 11.27 -6.25
CA GLN A 188 -10.68 10.94 -6.01
C GLN A 188 -10.89 10.29 -4.65
N LEU A 189 -12.06 10.51 -4.05
CA LEU A 189 -12.49 9.78 -2.86
C LEU A 189 -13.33 8.57 -3.27
N LEU A 190 -13.01 7.39 -2.75
CA LEU A 190 -13.77 6.16 -2.99
C LEU A 190 -14.61 5.78 -1.77
N GLY A 191 -15.82 5.32 -2.04
CA GLY A 191 -16.74 4.70 -1.10
C GLY A 191 -17.03 3.24 -1.49
N PRO A 192 -18.06 2.64 -0.90
CA PRO A 192 -18.34 1.21 -1.07
C PRO A 192 -18.47 0.77 -2.54
N GLY A 193 -17.82 -0.34 -2.89
CA GLY A 193 -17.85 -0.91 -4.25
C GLY A 193 -17.32 0.04 -5.32
N ASP A 194 -16.13 0.64 -5.07
CA ASP A 194 -15.43 1.58 -5.96
C ASP A 194 -16.27 2.80 -6.38
N THR A 195 -17.22 3.20 -5.53
CA THR A 195 -18.09 4.35 -5.81
C THR A 195 -17.37 5.65 -5.55
N GLN A 196 -17.11 6.42 -6.60
CA GLN A 196 -16.51 7.73 -6.46
C GLN A 196 -17.46 8.69 -5.73
N LEU A 197 -17.05 9.17 -4.56
CA LEU A 197 -17.84 10.05 -3.70
C LEU A 197 -17.65 11.52 -4.07
N GLU A 198 -18.62 12.36 -3.68
CA GLU A 198 -18.45 13.81 -3.71
C GLU A 198 -17.68 14.27 -2.47
N PHE A 199 -16.79 15.24 -2.68
CA PHE A 199 -16.07 15.98 -1.65
C PHE A 199 -16.01 17.47 -2.02
N THR A 200 -15.55 18.30 -1.09
CA THR A 200 -15.38 19.74 -1.24
C THR A 200 -14.02 20.17 -0.71
N GLY A 201 -13.48 21.24 -1.27
CA GLY A 201 -12.13 21.72 -1.02
C GLY A 201 -11.06 21.08 -1.91
N LYS A 202 -9.87 21.67 -1.90
CA LYS A 202 -8.68 21.14 -2.57
C LYS A 202 -8.07 19.99 -1.79
N VAL A 203 -7.64 18.92 -2.44
CA VAL A 203 -7.01 17.75 -1.79
C VAL A 203 -5.79 18.16 -0.94
N ALA A 204 -5.00 19.14 -1.39
CA ALA A 204 -3.85 19.68 -0.65
C ALA A 204 -4.21 20.33 0.72
N ASP A 205 -5.45 20.77 0.88
CA ASP A 205 -5.97 21.50 2.04
C ASP A 205 -6.90 20.64 2.93
N ILE A 206 -7.29 19.45 2.46
CA ILE A 206 -8.14 18.51 3.19
C ILE A 206 -7.28 17.58 4.05
N ASP A 207 -7.75 17.27 5.27
CA ASP A 207 -7.17 16.22 6.13
C ASP A 207 -7.09 14.88 5.37
N GLN A 208 -5.87 14.37 5.18
CA GLN A 208 -5.61 13.17 4.38
C GLN A 208 -5.94 11.86 5.13
N SER A 209 -6.26 11.94 6.43
CA SER A 209 -6.42 10.78 7.32
C SER A 209 -7.42 9.75 6.79
N LYS A 210 -6.98 8.50 6.75
CA LYS A 210 -7.78 7.36 6.31
C LYS A 210 -8.62 6.81 7.46
N VAL A 211 -9.69 7.54 7.76
CA VAL A 211 -10.63 7.25 8.86
C VAL A 211 -12.07 7.16 8.36
N TRP A 212 -12.86 6.32 9.04
CA TRP A 212 -14.27 6.07 8.70
C TRP A 212 -15.15 6.13 9.96
N PRO A 213 -16.48 6.29 9.81
CA PRO A 213 -17.40 6.18 10.94
C PRO A 213 -17.33 4.80 11.62
N ALA A 214 -17.56 4.76 12.93
CA ALA A 214 -17.68 3.52 13.68
C ALA A 214 -18.82 2.65 13.12
N GLY A 215 -18.57 1.34 12.97
CA GLY A 215 -19.42 0.37 12.28
C GLY A 215 -19.15 0.24 10.78
N THR A 216 -18.12 0.90 10.23
CA THR A 216 -17.67 0.66 8.85
C THR A 216 -16.84 -0.60 8.77
N CYS A 217 -17.25 -1.57 7.94
CA CYS A 217 -16.43 -2.75 7.65
C CYS A 217 -15.54 -2.51 6.42
N LEU A 218 -14.26 -2.87 6.50
CA LEU A 218 -13.27 -2.67 5.43
C LEU A 218 -12.97 -4.00 4.73
N GLY A 219 -13.20 -4.05 3.42
CA GLY A 219 -13.12 -5.27 2.61
C GLY A 219 -11.77 -6.00 2.72
N ILE A 220 -11.77 -7.29 2.40
CA ILE A 220 -10.56 -8.12 2.34
C ILE A 220 -10.28 -8.57 0.90
N ASP A 221 -9.03 -8.51 0.46
CA ASP A 221 -8.60 -9.16 -0.77
C ASP A 221 -8.34 -10.66 -0.49
N PRO A 222 -9.13 -11.58 -1.06
CA PRO A 222 -8.97 -13.02 -0.81
C PRO A 222 -7.68 -13.61 -1.41
N ALA A 223 -6.99 -12.90 -2.31
CA ALA A 223 -5.72 -13.36 -2.86
C ALA A 223 -4.53 -13.08 -1.94
N THR A 224 -4.58 -11.98 -1.17
CA THR A 224 -3.47 -11.51 -0.33
C THR A 224 -3.76 -11.57 1.18
N ASN A 225 -5.03 -11.73 1.58
CA ASN A 225 -5.53 -11.59 2.95
C ASN A 225 -5.19 -10.22 3.55
N GLN A 226 -5.18 -9.16 2.74
CA GLN A 226 -4.97 -7.78 3.18
C GLN A 226 -6.26 -6.96 3.15
N PRO A 227 -6.39 -5.91 3.97
CA PRO A 227 -7.50 -4.98 3.87
C PRO A 227 -7.44 -4.25 2.52
N THR A 228 -8.58 -4.04 1.89
CA THR A 228 -8.69 -3.20 0.68
C THR A 228 -8.81 -1.71 1.02
N ASP A 229 -9.05 -1.38 2.29
CA ASP A 229 -9.46 -0.06 2.78
C ASP A 229 -10.66 0.55 2.03
N VAL A 230 -11.47 -0.30 1.37
CA VAL A 230 -12.75 0.09 0.76
C VAL A 230 -13.87 -0.37 1.68
N PRO A 231 -14.77 0.52 2.10
CA PRO A 231 -15.96 0.14 2.86
C PRO A 231 -16.80 -0.93 2.16
N VAL A 232 -17.30 -1.91 2.89
CA VAL A 232 -18.22 -2.94 2.40
C VAL A 232 -19.40 -3.10 3.37
N ASP A 233 -20.47 -3.75 2.91
CA ASP A 233 -21.49 -4.25 3.82
C ASP A 233 -20.86 -5.28 4.76
N CYS A 234 -21.11 -5.18 6.07
CA CYS A 234 -20.52 -6.10 7.04
C CYS A 234 -20.98 -7.56 6.87
N ALA A 235 -22.10 -7.83 6.18
CA ALA A 235 -22.50 -9.18 5.78
C ALA A 235 -21.66 -9.76 4.63
N ALA A 236 -20.85 -8.92 3.96
CA ALA A 236 -19.84 -9.36 3.00
C ALA A 236 -18.49 -9.65 3.69
N PRO A 237 -17.61 -10.45 3.07
CA PRO A 237 -16.24 -10.68 3.53
C PRO A 237 -15.46 -9.38 3.75
N HIS A 238 -14.92 -9.19 4.95
CA HIS A 238 -14.14 -8.02 5.34
C HIS A 238 -12.96 -8.41 6.24
N ALA A 239 -11.93 -7.56 6.34
CA ALA A 239 -10.74 -7.81 7.17
C ALA A 239 -10.91 -7.23 8.58
N MET A 240 -11.58 -6.08 8.68
CA MET A 240 -11.63 -5.26 9.89
C MET A 240 -12.96 -4.50 10.00
N GLU A 241 -13.43 -4.26 11.21
CA GLU A 241 -14.54 -3.35 11.53
C GLU A 241 -14.00 -2.12 12.28
N VAL A 242 -14.31 -0.92 11.80
CA VAL A 242 -13.90 0.34 12.42
C VAL A 242 -14.76 0.59 13.65
N THR A 243 -14.12 0.84 14.80
CA THR A 243 -14.79 1.15 16.08
C THR A 243 -14.75 2.62 16.43
N GLY A 244 -13.86 3.40 15.81
CA GLY A 244 -13.76 4.84 15.97
C GLY A 244 -12.51 5.42 15.30
N ALA A 245 -12.18 6.66 15.67
CA ALA A 245 -11.00 7.36 15.19
C ALA A 245 -10.45 8.31 16.28
N VAL A 246 -9.13 8.53 16.28
CA VAL A 246 -8.43 9.38 17.25
C VAL A 246 -7.72 10.51 16.52
N ASN A 247 -7.97 11.75 16.93
CA ASN A 247 -7.33 12.94 16.38
C ASN A 247 -6.09 13.31 17.21
N LEU A 248 -4.90 13.10 16.64
CA LEU A 248 -3.63 13.40 17.29
C LEU A 248 -3.40 14.91 17.45
N ALA A 249 -3.99 15.75 16.60
CA ALA A 249 -3.81 17.21 16.67
C ALA A 249 -4.37 17.83 17.97
N GLU A 250 -5.31 17.16 18.63
CA GLU A 250 -5.91 17.62 19.90
C GLU A 250 -4.93 17.51 21.08
N LYS A 251 -4.08 16.46 21.10
CA LYS A 251 -3.00 16.30 22.09
C LYS A 251 -1.69 16.94 21.62
N PHE A 252 -1.42 16.92 20.32
CA PHE A 252 -0.14 17.31 19.71
C PHE A 252 -0.35 18.39 18.62
N PRO A 253 -0.52 19.67 19.00
CA PRO A 253 -0.80 20.76 18.06
C PRO A 253 0.43 21.26 17.27
N GLY A 254 1.60 20.63 17.45
CA GLY A 254 2.89 21.09 16.93
C GLY A 254 3.42 20.27 15.74
N PRO A 255 4.73 19.97 15.69
CA PRO A 255 5.27 19.01 14.73
C PRO A 255 4.81 17.58 15.05
N LEU A 256 5.18 16.60 14.21
CA LEU A 256 4.92 15.19 14.48
C LEU A 256 5.53 14.80 15.85
N PRO A 257 4.75 14.26 16.80
CA PRO A 257 5.25 13.70 18.06
C PRO A 257 6.05 12.40 17.83
N ALA A 258 6.86 11.99 18.81
CA ALA A 258 7.61 10.73 18.73
C ALA A 258 6.66 9.53 18.61
N GLU A 259 7.13 8.43 18.00
CA GLU A 259 6.28 7.26 17.73
C GLU A 259 5.70 6.64 19.01
N ASP A 260 6.49 6.56 20.09
CA ASP A 260 6.03 6.08 21.39
C ASP A 260 4.97 6.99 22.02
N ASP A 261 5.11 8.33 21.92
CA ASP A 261 4.12 9.31 22.40
C ASP A 261 2.78 9.17 21.63
N GLN A 262 2.86 8.79 20.35
CA GLN A 262 1.70 8.47 19.52
C GLN A 262 1.05 7.16 19.97
N ASP A 263 1.81 6.07 20.06
CA ASP A 263 1.27 4.76 20.47
C ASP A 263 0.56 4.86 21.82
N GLU A 264 1.19 5.44 22.85
CA GLU A 264 0.59 5.56 24.18
C GLU A 264 -0.77 6.29 24.12
N PHE A 265 -0.86 7.38 23.35
CA PHE A 265 -2.11 8.13 23.20
C PHE A 265 -3.16 7.37 22.39
N ILE A 266 -2.78 6.83 21.23
CA ILE A 266 -3.68 6.12 20.33
C ILE A 266 -4.23 4.88 21.02
N LYS A 267 -3.37 4.12 21.71
CA LYS A 267 -3.72 2.91 22.45
C LYS A 267 -4.79 3.15 23.50
N ASP A 268 -4.59 4.14 24.37
CA ASP A 268 -5.54 4.49 25.42
C ASP A 268 -6.87 4.98 24.84
N ALA A 269 -6.82 5.87 23.84
CA ALA A 269 -8.02 6.45 23.23
C ALA A 269 -8.79 5.41 22.38
N CYS A 270 -8.11 4.60 21.57
CA CYS A 270 -8.74 3.53 20.80
C CYS A 270 -9.31 2.43 21.70
N THR A 271 -8.61 2.01 22.77
CA THR A 271 -9.15 1.01 23.72
C THR A 271 -10.49 1.48 24.29
N LYS A 272 -10.57 2.75 24.74
CA LYS A 272 -11.81 3.35 25.26
C LYS A 272 -12.92 3.41 24.22
N GLN A 273 -12.60 3.78 22.97
CA GLN A 273 -13.58 3.82 21.87
C GLN A 273 -14.07 2.41 21.50
N THR A 274 -13.18 1.41 21.42
CA THR A 274 -13.51 0.01 21.12
C THR A 274 -14.36 -0.63 22.21
N ASP A 275 -14.03 -0.44 23.50
CA ASP A 275 -14.83 -0.96 24.62
C ASP A 275 -16.23 -0.32 24.65
N ALA A 276 -16.31 1.00 24.44
CA ALA A 276 -17.59 1.70 24.34
C ALA A 276 -18.40 1.27 23.10
N TYR A 277 -17.72 0.94 22.00
CA TYR A 277 -18.36 0.42 20.79
C TYR A 277 -18.92 -1.00 21.01
N LEU A 278 -18.17 -1.91 21.61
CA LEU A 278 -18.55 -3.32 21.78
C LEU A 278 -19.49 -3.60 22.96
N ALA A 279 -19.64 -2.67 23.90
CA ALA A 279 -20.46 -2.82 25.09
C ALA A 279 -21.87 -3.39 24.79
N PRO A 280 -22.33 -4.42 25.52
CA PRO A 280 -21.76 -4.98 26.76
C PRO A 280 -20.69 -6.06 26.57
N VAL A 281 -20.35 -6.43 25.33
CA VAL A 281 -19.30 -7.42 25.03
C VAL A 281 -17.94 -6.78 25.26
N GLN A 282 -17.00 -7.52 25.87
CA GLN A 282 -15.62 -7.06 26.06
C GLN A 282 -14.75 -7.62 24.93
N LEU A 283 -13.82 -6.82 24.38
CA LEU A 283 -12.94 -7.28 23.31
C LEU A 283 -12.21 -8.59 23.68
N ARG A 284 -11.73 -8.67 24.92
CA ARG A 284 -11.04 -9.84 25.50
C ARG A 284 -11.87 -11.15 25.54
N SER A 285 -13.20 -11.09 25.38
CA SER A 285 -14.05 -12.29 25.30
C SER A 285 -14.28 -12.77 23.86
N THR A 286 -13.54 -12.20 22.90
CA THR A 286 -13.62 -12.52 21.48
C THR A 286 -12.23 -12.88 20.94
N THR A 287 -12.17 -13.46 19.73
CA THR A 287 -10.89 -13.70 19.03
C THR A 287 -10.37 -12.46 18.29
N LEU A 288 -10.99 -11.30 18.46
CA LEU A 288 -10.58 -10.05 17.83
C LEU A 288 -9.52 -9.33 18.66
N ALA A 289 -8.59 -8.68 17.96
CA ALA A 289 -7.64 -7.73 18.52
C ALA A 289 -7.98 -6.31 18.04
N LEU A 290 -7.66 -5.31 18.89
CA LEU A 290 -7.60 -3.91 18.49
C LEU A 290 -6.38 -3.71 17.60
N SER A 291 -6.57 -2.99 16.51
CA SER A 291 -5.57 -2.60 15.54
C SER A 291 -5.71 -1.12 15.21
N TYR A 292 -4.57 -0.44 15.16
CA TYR A 292 -4.39 0.95 14.80
C TYR A 292 -2.96 1.09 14.25
N SER A 293 -2.56 2.29 13.83
CA SER A 293 -1.19 2.60 13.45
C SER A 293 -0.87 4.04 13.81
N THR A 294 0.42 4.34 14.02
CA THR A 294 0.90 5.72 14.21
C THR A 294 0.90 6.49 12.89
N ILE A 295 0.99 7.82 12.95
CA ILE A 295 1.07 8.67 11.75
C ILE A 295 2.53 8.84 11.35
N SER A 296 2.85 8.46 10.11
CA SER A 296 4.19 8.67 9.52
C SER A 296 4.48 10.15 9.24
N LEU A 297 5.77 10.54 9.22
CA LEU A 297 6.17 11.90 8.87
C LEU A 297 5.69 12.37 7.48
N PRO A 298 5.72 11.55 6.41
CA PRO A 298 5.08 11.90 5.14
C PRO A 298 3.59 12.22 5.29
N SER A 299 2.83 11.36 5.96
CA SER A 299 1.38 11.54 6.14
C SER A 299 1.05 12.77 7.00
N TRP A 300 1.81 13.02 8.07
CA TRP A 300 1.67 14.25 8.87
C TRP A 300 2.03 15.51 8.09
N SER A 301 3.08 15.46 7.26
CA SER A 301 3.46 16.59 6.40
C SER A 301 2.38 16.88 5.35
N ALA A 302 1.77 15.81 4.82
CA ALA A 302 0.71 15.93 3.83
C ALA A 302 -0.60 16.49 4.41
N GLY A 303 -0.96 16.10 5.64
CA GLY A 303 -2.10 16.68 6.35
C GLY A 303 -2.86 15.73 7.25
N SER A 304 -2.52 14.43 7.24
CA SER A 304 -3.15 13.43 8.12
C SER A 304 -2.91 13.76 9.58
N ARG A 305 -3.99 13.90 10.37
CA ARG A 305 -3.98 14.15 11.82
C ARG A 305 -4.73 13.11 12.64
N GLN A 306 -5.39 12.16 11.99
CA GLN A 306 -6.26 11.17 12.63
C GLN A 306 -5.85 9.75 12.25
N VAL A 307 -6.13 8.80 13.15
CA VAL A 307 -5.92 7.36 12.96
C VAL A 307 -7.22 6.61 13.20
N SER A 308 -7.40 5.48 12.50
CA SER A 308 -8.58 4.62 12.65
C SER A 308 -8.35 3.58 13.76
N CYS A 309 -9.33 3.44 14.65
CA CYS A 309 -9.36 2.40 15.68
C CYS A 309 -10.23 1.24 15.20
N SER A 310 -9.63 0.12 14.80
CA SER A 310 -10.36 -0.98 14.14
C SER A 310 -10.14 -2.31 14.85
N ILE A 311 -11.09 -3.23 14.74
CA ILE A 311 -10.99 -4.59 15.30
C ILE A 311 -10.96 -5.62 14.18
N GLY A 312 -10.14 -6.65 14.35
CA GLY A 312 -10.02 -7.76 13.41
C GLY A 312 -9.28 -8.95 14.03
N ALA A 313 -9.19 -10.06 13.28
CA ALA A 313 -8.40 -11.22 13.67
C ALA A 313 -7.30 -11.45 12.63
N THR A 314 -6.09 -11.80 13.07
CA THR A 314 -4.96 -12.07 12.16
C THR A 314 -4.80 -13.58 11.92
N LEU A 315 -4.08 -13.94 10.85
CA LEU A 315 -3.70 -15.31 10.54
C LEU A 315 -2.34 -15.72 11.17
N GLY A 316 -1.72 -14.83 11.97
CA GLY A 316 -0.39 -15.02 12.56
C GLY A 316 0.79 -14.90 11.58
N ASN A 317 0.53 -14.70 10.28
CA ASN A 317 1.53 -14.59 9.21
C ASN A 317 1.61 -13.19 8.56
N GLY A 318 1.02 -12.17 9.20
CA GLY A 318 0.86 -10.82 8.63
C GLY A 318 -0.39 -10.63 7.76
N GLY A 319 -1.17 -11.69 7.49
CA GLY A 319 -2.49 -11.61 6.87
C GLY A 319 -3.64 -11.50 7.88
N TRP A 320 -4.80 -11.08 7.40
CA TRP A 320 -6.06 -10.98 8.14
C TRP A 320 -6.95 -12.20 7.92
N SER A 321 -7.69 -12.59 8.95
CA SER A 321 -8.79 -13.54 8.82
C SER A 321 -9.98 -12.88 8.13
N THR A 322 -10.76 -13.65 7.38
CA THR A 322 -12.02 -13.17 6.80
C THR A 322 -13.11 -13.09 7.86
N LEU A 323 -13.63 -11.90 8.07
CA LEU A 323 -14.79 -11.62 8.92
C LEU A 323 -16.08 -11.59 8.09
N VAL A 324 -17.19 -12.03 8.69
CA VAL A 324 -18.56 -11.93 8.14
C VAL A 324 -19.54 -11.60 9.27
N ASN A 325 -20.44 -10.65 9.02
CA ASN A 325 -21.29 -9.93 9.99
C ASN A 325 -20.49 -8.98 10.91
N THR A 326 -21.18 -8.03 11.55
CA THR A 326 -20.57 -7.12 12.54
C THR A 326 -20.21 -7.84 13.84
N ALA A 327 -19.15 -7.39 14.51
CA ALA A 327 -18.73 -7.76 15.86
C ALA A 327 -19.80 -7.52 16.93
N LYS A 328 -20.82 -6.70 16.65
CA LYS A 328 -22.02 -6.51 17.51
C LYS A 328 -23.09 -7.60 17.35
N GLY A 329 -22.92 -8.51 16.41
CA GLY A 329 -23.89 -9.54 16.04
C GLY A 329 -23.27 -10.93 15.98
N PRO A 330 -23.86 -11.85 15.18
CA PRO A 330 -23.32 -13.19 14.98
C PRO A 330 -22.12 -13.15 14.01
N LEU A 331 -21.05 -12.51 14.43
CA LEU A 331 -19.76 -12.47 13.74
C LEU A 331 -19.28 -13.90 13.45
N LEU A 332 -18.67 -14.10 12.29
CA LEU A 332 -17.89 -15.28 11.94
C LEU A 332 -16.47 -14.87 11.56
N ILE A 333 -15.49 -15.65 12.00
CA ILE A 333 -14.06 -15.51 11.71
C ILE A 333 -13.64 -16.78 10.96
N ASN A 334 -13.30 -16.65 9.68
CA ASN A 334 -13.08 -17.78 8.75
C ASN A 334 -14.22 -18.82 8.80
N GLY A 335 -15.47 -18.36 8.95
CA GLY A 335 -16.66 -19.20 9.03
C GLY A 335 -16.95 -19.83 10.41
N GLN A 336 -16.12 -19.59 11.43
CA GLN A 336 -16.33 -20.06 12.81
C GLN A 336 -16.79 -18.92 13.72
N PRO A 337 -17.67 -19.16 14.72
CA PRO A 337 -17.98 -18.17 15.74
C PRO A 337 -16.72 -17.76 16.54
N PRO A 338 -16.60 -16.50 17.00
CA PRO A 338 -15.54 -16.08 17.90
C PRO A 338 -15.46 -16.96 19.15
N VAL A 339 -14.25 -17.42 19.46
CA VAL A 339 -13.93 -18.15 20.68
C VAL A 339 -13.14 -17.21 21.59
N ALA A 340 -13.50 -17.14 22.87
CA ALA A 340 -12.72 -16.40 23.85
C ALA A 340 -11.31 -17.01 23.98
N PRO A 341 -10.24 -16.19 24.08
CA PRO A 341 -8.92 -16.68 24.43
C PRO A 341 -8.97 -17.47 25.74
N PRO A 342 -8.16 -18.53 25.93
CA PRO A 342 -8.08 -19.23 27.20
C PRO A 342 -7.74 -18.27 28.34
N ASP A 343 -8.44 -18.39 29.47
CA ASP A 343 -8.10 -17.60 30.66
C ASP A 343 -6.65 -17.87 31.08
N ILE A 344 -5.94 -16.79 31.45
CA ILE A 344 -4.58 -16.89 31.97
C ILE A 344 -4.64 -17.66 33.31
N PRO A 345 -3.87 -18.75 33.49
CA PRO A 345 -3.90 -19.52 34.73
C PRO A 345 -3.64 -18.65 35.95
N ALA A 346 -4.37 -18.88 37.05
CA ALA A 346 -4.28 -18.05 38.25
C ALA A 346 -2.88 -18.04 38.87
N GLU A 347 -2.08 -19.09 38.65
CA GLU A 347 -0.67 -19.14 39.05
C GLU A 347 0.17 -18.07 38.33
N ARG A 348 -0.11 -17.77 37.05
CA ARG A 348 0.61 -16.76 36.25
C ARG A 348 0.29 -15.32 36.67
N LEU A 349 -0.92 -15.07 37.16
CA LEU A 349 -1.37 -13.76 37.65
C LEU A 349 -0.77 -13.37 39.01
N ASN A 350 -0.22 -14.34 39.74
CA ASN A 350 0.29 -14.17 41.10
C ASN A 350 1.73 -14.68 41.28
N LEU A 351 2.56 -14.68 40.22
CA LEU A 351 4.00 -14.83 40.42
C LEU A 351 4.53 -13.60 41.15
N ASP A 352 5.20 -13.83 42.28
CA ASP A 352 6.06 -12.82 42.89
C ASP A 352 7.10 -12.33 41.85
N PRO A 353 7.45 -11.03 41.85
CA PRO A 353 8.47 -10.51 40.95
C PRO A 353 9.76 -11.32 41.09
N ILE A 354 10.23 -11.92 39.99
CA ILE A 354 11.48 -12.67 39.97
C ILE A 354 12.59 -11.71 40.44
N PRO A 355 13.32 -12.03 41.53
CA PRO A 355 14.42 -11.20 41.97
C PRO A 355 15.46 -11.10 40.85
N LEU A 356 15.60 -9.92 40.25
CA LEU A 356 16.68 -9.64 39.33
C LEU A 356 17.99 -9.81 40.13
N PRO A 357 18.94 -10.66 39.68
CA PRO A 357 20.21 -10.78 40.37
C PRO A 357 20.95 -9.45 40.24
N ASP A 358 21.36 -8.89 41.37
CA ASP A 358 22.24 -7.71 41.38
C ASP A 358 23.49 -8.04 40.57
N VAL A 359 23.66 -7.35 39.43
CA VAL A 359 24.89 -7.37 38.65
C VAL A 359 25.94 -6.56 39.40
N ALA A 360 26.48 -7.16 40.46
CA ALA A 360 27.58 -6.63 41.23
C ALA A 360 28.81 -6.47 40.32
N GLU A 361 29.09 -5.24 39.88
CA GLU A 361 30.29 -4.93 39.14
C GLU A 361 31.54 -5.38 39.92
N THR A 362 32.34 -6.25 39.31
CA THR A 362 33.59 -6.73 39.86
C THR A 362 34.67 -5.64 39.80
N SER A 363 34.58 -4.66 40.70
CA SER A 363 35.62 -3.64 40.91
C SER A 363 36.32 -3.86 42.26
N SER A 364 37.57 -4.32 42.17
CA SER A 364 38.36 -4.79 43.32
C SER A 364 38.88 -3.64 44.19
N GLY A 365 38.33 -3.53 45.41
CA GLY A 365 39.07 -3.18 46.62
C GLY A 365 39.47 -1.72 46.88
N SER A 366 38.93 -1.13 47.96
CA SER A 366 39.69 -0.84 49.19
C SER A 366 38.82 -0.13 50.26
N SER A 367 38.97 -0.53 51.52
CA SER A 367 38.77 0.22 52.80
C SER A 367 38.08 1.61 52.78
N SER A 368 37.19 1.98 53.72
CA SER A 368 37.00 1.51 55.11
C SER A 368 35.73 2.05 55.79
N SER A 369 35.20 1.29 56.76
CA SER A 369 34.53 1.74 58.00
C SER A 369 33.42 2.81 57.98
N SER A 370 32.21 2.43 58.39
CA SER A 370 31.63 2.76 59.72
C SER A 370 30.10 3.01 59.73
N SER A 371 29.41 2.10 60.41
CA SER A 371 28.24 2.32 61.31
C SER A 371 26.94 2.99 60.82
N SER A 372 25.89 2.15 60.85
CA SER A 372 24.58 2.37 61.52
C SER A 372 23.55 3.35 60.92
N GLY A 373 22.28 2.91 60.94
CA GLY A 373 21.14 3.84 61.02
C GLY A 373 19.91 3.46 60.19
N SER A 374 19.19 2.40 60.58
CA SER A 374 17.87 2.12 60.00
C SER A 374 16.86 3.22 60.36
N SER A 375 16.02 3.66 59.42
CA SER A 375 14.56 3.67 59.64
C SER A 375 13.76 4.12 58.41
N SER A 376 12.59 3.51 58.29
CA SER A 376 11.56 3.73 57.28
C SER A 376 10.52 4.77 57.74
N SER A 377 10.10 5.67 56.85
CA SER A 377 8.71 6.16 56.68
C SER A 377 8.70 7.17 55.51
N SER A 378 7.92 7.02 54.44
CA SER A 378 6.46 6.95 54.31
C SER A 378 5.73 8.22 54.77
N GLY A 379 5.28 9.04 53.81
CA GLY A 379 4.00 9.74 53.92
C GLY A 379 4.00 11.27 53.94
N SER A 380 3.25 11.82 52.97
CA SER A 380 2.32 12.94 53.13
C SER A 380 2.79 14.39 52.93
N SER A 381 2.40 14.91 51.76
CA SER A 381 1.38 15.97 51.59
C SER A 381 1.58 17.37 52.19
N GLY A 382 1.61 18.36 51.27
CA GLY A 382 1.17 19.74 51.52
C GLY A 382 2.24 20.72 51.99
N THR A 383 2.17 22.03 51.71
CA THR A 383 1.26 22.81 50.83
C THR A 383 1.93 24.16 50.49
N SER A 384 1.55 24.75 49.35
CA SER A 384 1.49 26.20 49.08
C SER A 384 2.70 27.11 49.36
N GLY A 385 3.23 27.73 48.30
CA GLY A 385 4.10 28.92 48.39
C GLY A 385 4.11 29.70 47.06
N SER A 386 3.30 30.77 46.97
CA SER A 386 3.11 31.55 45.74
C SER A 386 3.90 32.87 45.74
N SER A 387 4.73 33.09 44.72
CA SER A 387 5.18 34.41 44.20
C SER A 387 6.15 34.16 43.01
N SER A 388 5.88 34.51 41.75
CA SER A 388 5.49 35.78 41.07
C SER A 388 6.69 36.60 40.55
N SER A 389 6.78 36.80 39.21
CA SER A 389 7.66 37.76 38.46
C SER A 389 9.19 37.61 38.64
N SER A 390 10.12 37.99 37.75
CA SER A 390 10.21 38.61 36.39
C SER A 390 11.71 38.62 35.97
N SER A 391 12.19 38.75 34.72
CA SER A 391 11.63 38.77 33.35
C SER A 391 12.78 38.85 32.29
N SER A 392 12.47 38.56 31.01
CA SER A 392 13.09 39.12 29.77
C SER A 392 14.59 38.90 29.42
N GLY A 393 14.86 38.72 28.11
CA GLY A 393 16.19 38.77 27.47
C GLY A 393 16.63 37.43 26.86
N SER A 394 16.39 37.06 25.59
CA SER A 394 16.59 37.69 24.26
C SER A 394 18.02 37.61 23.68
N SER A 395 18.09 37.04 22.47
CA SER A 395 19.10 37.23 21.41
C SER A 395 20.40 36.40 21.44
N GLY A 396 20.77 35.82 20.27
CA GLY A 396 22.11 35.24 20.04
C GLY A 396 22.22 34.24 18.89
N SER A 397 22.17 34.70 17.63
CA SER A 397 22.37 33.84 16.44
C SER A 397 23.85 33.66 16.08
N SER A 398 24.27 32.45 15.70
CA SER A 398 25.37 32.05 14.77
C SER A 398 25.51 30.52 14.84
N GLY A 399 25.74 29.73 13.79
CA GLY A 399 26.25 30.06 12.46
C GLY A 399 27.71 29.63 12.32
N SER A 400 27.97 28.37 11.93
CA SER A 400 29.27 27.90 11.41
C SER A 400 29.16 26.51 10.76
N SER A 401 29.96 26.31 9.72
CA SER A 401 30.03 25.14 8.84
C SER A 401 31.30 24.31 9.05
N GLY A 402 31.29 23.07 8.58
CA GLY A 402 32.46 22.17 8.50
C GLY A 402 32.10 20.73 8.90
N SER A 403 32.69 19.68 8.34
CA SER A 403 33.59 19.56 7.17
C SER A 403 33.41 18.15 6.57
N ALA A 404 33.76 17.98 5.30
CA ALA A 404 33.85 16.66 4.69
C ALA A 404 35.26 16.09 4.88
N ASP A 405 35.36 14.79 5.19
CA ASP A 405 36.60 14.02 5.09
C ASP A 405 36.33 12.66 4.45
N GLN A 406 37.22 12.24 3.56
CA GLN A 406 37.22 10.94 2.90
C GLN A 406 38.23 10.02 3.58
N HIS A 407 37.95 8.71 3.68
CA HIS A 407 39.02 7.71 3.51
C HIS A 407 38.51 6.29 3.20
N LEU A 408 39.28 5.60 2.36
CA LEU A 408 39.33 4.16 2.08
C LEU A 408 40.82 3.81 1.89
N PRO A 409 41.24 2.54 1.77
CA PRO A 409 40.69 1.31 2.37
C PRO A 409 41.78 0.47 3.09
N ALA A 410 41.42 -0.37 4.08
CA ALA A 410 42.29 -1.48 4.49
C ALA A 410 41.54 -2.66 5.16
N GLN A 411 41.82 -3.86 4.63
CA GLN A 411 41.83 -5.18 5.28
C GLN A 411 40.56 -5.74 5.97
N SER A 412 40.06 -6.82 5.36
CA SER A 412 39.02 -7.72 5.86
C SER A 412 39.58 -8.82 6.76
N THR A 413 38.88 -9.11 7.87
CA THR A 413 38.95 -10.39 8.59
C THR A 413 37.53 -10.88 8.88
N ASP A 414 37.25 -12.14 8.53
CA ASP A 414 35.97 -12.80 8.76
C ASP A 414 35.56 -12.85 10.24
N THR A 415 34.35 -12.37 10.54
CA THR A 415 33.49 -12.98 11.58
C THR A 415 32.03 -12.86 11.15
N GLN A 416 31.26 -13.94 11.30
CA GLN A 416 29.84 -13.99 10.94
C GLN A 416 28.99 -13.09 11.85
N GLN A 417 28.16 -12.23 11.26
CA GLN A 417 27.07 -11.56 11.98
C GLN A 417 25.86 -11.39 11.04
N ALA A 418 24.68 -11.82 11.50
CA ALA A 418 23.46 -11.78 10.71
C ALA A 418 22.92 -10.34 10.60
N PRO A 419 22.41 -9.91 9.43
CA PRO A 419 21.80 -8.59 9.29
C PRO A 419 20.45 -8.56 10.02
N GLN A 420 20.30 -7.66 10.99
CA GLN A 420 19.01 -7.25 11.51
C GLN A 420 18.34 -6.32 10.48
N SER A 421 17.26 -6.78 9.86
CA SER A 421 16.36 -5.93 9.07
C SER A 421 15.37 -5.24 10.02
N THR A 422 15.49 -3.91 10.13
CA THR A 422 14.52 -3.06 10.82
C THR A 422 13.37 -2.73 9.87
N ASP A 423 12.40 -3.63 9.75
CA ASP A 423 11.08 -3.33 9.19
C ASP A 423 10.15 -2.78 10.30
N PRO A 424 9.24 -1.84 9.98
CA PRO A 424 8.26 -1.33 10.96
C PRO A 424 7.24 -2.41 11.30
N ALA A 425 7.39 -3.02 12.47
CA ALA A 425 6.48 -4.06 12.94
C ALA A 425 5.12 -3.49 13.32
N GLN A 426 4.04 -3.99 12.70
CA GLN A 426 2.70 -3.89 13.29
C GLN A 426 2.69 -4.72 14.59
N GLN A 427 2.80 -4.02 15.73
CA GLN A 427 3.00 -4.66 17.04
C GLN A 427 1.71 -5.33 17.55
N ASN A 428 1.54 -6.61 17.21
CA ASN A 428 0.55 -7.49 17.85
C ASN A 428 0.97 -7.79 19.30
N THR A 429 0.69 -6.86 20.20
CA THR A 429 1.16 -6.83 21.61
C THR A 429 0.68 -8.00 22.48
N PHE A 430 -0.22 -8.87 22.01
CA PHE A 430 -1.00 -9.77 22.87
C PHE A 430 -0.74 -11.28 22.77
N ASN A 431 0.07 -11.81 21.86
CA ASN A 431 0.34 -13.26 21.85
C ASN A 431 1.63 -13.72 21.13
N PRO A 432 2.78 -13.88 21.83
CA PRO A 432 3.91 -14.63 21.29
C PRO A 432 3.63 -16.15 21.33
N PRO A 433 4.03 -16.94 20.32
CA PRO A 433 3.80 -18.37 20.31
C PRO A 433 4.59 -19.09 21.42
N PRO A 434 4.03 -20.14 22.07
CA PRO A 434 4.73 -20.91 23.09
C PRO A 434 5.89 -21.73 22.48
N PRO A 435 6.99 -21.94 23.23
CA PRO A 435 8.25 -22.48 22.69
C PRO A 435 8.22 -23.97 22.29
N ASP A 436 7.16 -24.72 22.62
CA ASP A 436 7.06 -26.17 22.44
C ASP A 436 5.86 -26.60 21.56
N ALA A 437 5.50 -25.81 20.55
CA ALA A 437 4.50 -26.21 19.55
C ALA A 437 5.05 -27.34 18.65
N PRO A 438 4.37 -28.50 18.52
CA PRO A 438 4.81 -29.57 17.62
C PRO A 438 4.79 -29.13 16.16
N ALA A 439 5.80 -29.54 15.38
CA ALA A 439 5.82 -29.31 13.93
C ALA A 439 4.60 -29.97 13.25
N PRO A 440 3.94 -29.29 12.28
CA PRO A 440 2.80 -29.85 11.59
C PRO A 440 3.19 -31.11 10.78
N PRO A 441 2.31 -32.12 10.68
CA PRO A 441 2.61 -33.36 9.98
C PRO A 441 2.75 -33.15 8.46
N ALA A 442 3.67 -33.89 7.86
CA ALA A 442 3.97 -33.82 6.43
C ALA A 442 2.82 -34.34 5.55
N ASP A 443 2.74 -33.76 4.35
CA ASP A 443 1.78 -33.97 3.27
C ASP A 443 1.02 -35.31 3.25
N GLN A 444 -0.28 -35.25 3.50
CA GLN A 444 -1.23 -36.21 2.90
C GLN A 444 -1.80 -35.57 1.62
N ALA A 445 -1.52 -36.20 0.47
CA ALA A 445 -1.98 -35.73 -0.82
C ALA A 445 -3.51 -35.59 -0.86
N ALA A 446 -3.99 -34.42 -1.24
CA ALA A 446 -5.42 -34.14 -1.36
C ALA A 446 -6.09 -35.07 -2.40
N PRO A 447 -7.33 -35.56 -2.13
CA PRO A 447 -8.09 -36.29 -3.15
C PRO A 447 -8.39 -35.38 -4.34
N ALA A 448 -8.34 -35.96 -5.55
CA ALA A 448 -8.55 -35.23 -6.79
C ALA A 448 -9.95 -34.56 -6.84
N PRO A 449 -10.06 -33.36 -7.43
CA PRO A 449 -11.34 -32.65 -7.53
C PRO A 449 -12.35 -33.44 -8.35
N ALA A 450 -13.60 -33.48 -7.88
CA ALA A 450 -14.70 -34.11 -8.62
C ALA A 450 -14.98 -33.35 -9.93
N PRO A 451 -15.37 -34.04 -11.02
CA PRO A 451 -15.72 -33.38 -12.27
C PRO A 451 -16.95 -32.48 -12.09
N ALA A 452 -16.91 -31.29 -12.71
CA ALA A 452 -17.98 -30.31 -12.64
C ALA A 452 -19.32 -30.86 -13.17
N PRO A 453 -20.47 -30.48 -12.58
CA PRO A 453 -21.78 -30.84 -13.11
C PRO A 453 -21.98 -30.22 -14.50
N ALA A 454 -22.62 -30.98 -15.39
CA ALA A 454 -22.90 -30.53 -16.76
C ALA A 454 -23.82 -29.28 -16.77
N PRO A 455 -23.65 -28.35 -17.74
CA PRO A 455 -24.52 -27.19 -17.86
C PRO A 455 -25.97 -27.61 -18.11
N ALA A 456 -26.91 -26.96 -17.43
CA ALA A 456 -28.34 -27.15 -17.66
C ALA A 456 -28.72 -26.68 -19.08
N PRO A 457 -29.67 -27.35 -19.75
CA PRO A 457 -30.10 -26.94 -21.08
C PRO A 457 -30.76 -25.54 -21.05
N GLU A 458 -30.41 -24.72 -22.05
CA GLU A 458 -30.96 -23.38 -22.25
C GLU A 458 -32.49 -23.39 -22.22
N GLN A 459 -33.08 -22.58 -21.34
CA GLN A 459 -34.51 -22.31 -21.37
C GLN A 459 -34.81 -21.40 -22.57
N ALA A 460 -35.75 -21.82 -23.41
CA ALA A 460 -36.18 -21.03 -24.56
C ALA A 460 -36.69 -19.64 -24.12
N PRO A 461 -36.39 -18.56 -24.88
CA PRO A 461 -36.85 -17.23 -24.54
C PRO A 461 -38.39 -17.16 -24.54
N PRO A 462 -39.00 -16.37 -23.62
CA PRO A 462 -40.45 -16.21 -23.59
C PRO A 462 -40.96 -15.53 -24.88
N PRO A 463 -42.19 -15.84 -25.32
CA PRO A 463 -42.77 -15.21 -26.51
C PRO A 463 -42.92 -13.69 -26.32
N PRO A 464 -42.80 -12.88 -27.38
CA PRO A 464 -42.95 -11.44 -27.29
C PRO A 464 -44.36 -11.08 -26.81
N GLY A 465 -44.43 -10.13 -25.87
CA GLY A 465 -45.69 -9.60 -25.35
C GLY A 465 -46.47 -8.79 -26.42
N PRO A 466 -47.75 -8.47 -26.14
CA PRO A 466 -48.56 -7.68 -27.06
C PRO A 466 -47.93 -6.33 -27.39
N VAL A 467 -47.95 -5.96 -28.66
CA VAL A 467 -47.45 -4.66 -29.12
C VAL A 467 -48.48 -3.59 -28.81
N ASP A 468 -48.12 -2.58 -28.01
CA ASP A 468 -48.98 -1.43 -27.75
C ASP A 468 -49.23 -0.65 -29.06
N VAL A 469 -50.49 -0.63 -29.49
CA VAL A 469 -50.93 0.14 -30.65
C VAL A 469 -51.17 1.59 -30.20
N PRO A 470 -50.49 2.59 -30.77
CA PRO A 470 -50.72 3.99 -30.40
C PRO A 470 -52.14 4.42 -30.79
N PRO A 471 -52.85 5.18 -29.92
CA PRO A 471 -54.20 5.64 -30.22
C PRO A 471 -54.22 6.65 -31.39
N PRO A 472 -55.32 6.68 -32.18
CA PRO A 472 -55.42 7.57 -33.34
C PRO A 472 -55.44 9.06 -32.92
N PRO A 473 -54.86 9.96 -33.72
CA PRO A 473 -54.82 11.39 -33.40
C PRO A 473 -56.21 12.02 -33.60
N GLY A 474 -56.82 12.54 -32.52
CA GLY A 474 -58.02 13.35 -32.62
C GLY A 474 -59.05 13.18 -31.50
N ALA A 475 -58.69 13.53 -30.26
CA ALA A 475 -59.67 13.81 -29.21
C ALA A 475 -59.22 15.06 -28.42
N PRO A 476 -60.07 16.10 -28.27
CA PRO A 476 -59.69 17.31 -27.55
C PRO A 476 -59.61 17.09 -26.04
N VAL A 477 -58.57 17.64 -25.42
CA VAL A 477 -58.34 17.58 -23.97
C VAL A 477 -59.31 18.54 -23.26
N PRO A 478 -60.04 18.12 -22.21
CA PRO A 478 -60.88 19.02 -21.43
C PRO A 478 -60.03 20.02 -20.61
N PRO A 479 -60.50 21.25 -20.38
CA PRO A 479 -59.73 22.26 -19.67
C PRO A 479 -59.53 21.89 -18.18
N PRO A 480 -58.43 22.32 -17.55
CA PRO A 480 -58.20 22.12 -16.12
C PRO A 480 -59.24 22.89 -15.28
N PRO A 481 -59.62 22.37 -14.10
CA PRO A 481 -60.44 23.13 -13.16
C PRO A 481 -59.68 24.38 -12.69
N GLY A 482 -60.43 25.48 -12.54
CA GLY A 482 -59.95 26.78 -12.09
C GLY A 482 -59.58 26.83 -10.60
N PRO A 483 -59.18 28.02 -10.11
CA PRO A 483 -58.21 28.23 -9.03
C PRO A 483 -58.65 27.75 -7.64
#